data_AF-A0A6V7M2H0-F1
#
_entry.id   AF-A0A6V7M2H0-F1
#
_cell.length_a   1.000
_cell.length_b   1.000
_cell.length_c   1.000
_cell.angle_alpha   90.00
_cell.angle_beta   90.00
_cell.angle_gamma   90.00
#
_symmetry.space_group_name_H-M   'P 1'
#
loop_
_entity.id
_entity.type
_entity.pdbx_description
1 polymer ?
#
loop_
_entity_poly.entity_id
_entity_poly.type
_entity_poly.pdbx_seq_one_letter_code
_entity_poly.pdbx_strand_id
1 'polypeptide(L)' 'PGPVYKLPTLVGYEQHDPSRYRNPAYTLRKRLGLHEKVSGPGPVYDVTKLTRKGAERPPAFTIAGRQPFK' A
#
# COMPACT_ATOMS: atom_id res chain seq x y z
N PRO A 1 -26.51 -31.55 10.27
CA PRO A 1 -25.15 -30.96 10.22
C PRO A 1 -24.19 -31.74 11.15
N GLY A 2 -23.33 -32.56 10.55
CA GLY A 2 -22.42 -33.45 11.29
C GLY A 2 -21.15 -32.77 11.79
N PRO A 3 -20.40 -33.40 12.71
CA PRO A 3 -19.16 -32.85 13.24
C PRO A 3 -18.09 -32.74 12.14
N VAL A 4 -17.56 -31.53 11.98
CA VAL A 4 -16.47 -31.23 11.02
C VAL A 4 -15.16 -31.40 11.76
N TYR A 5 -14.62 -32.62 11.78
CA TYR A 5 -13.29 -32.90 12.32
C TYR A 5 -12.22 -32.44 11.33
N LYS A 6 -11.96 -31.13 11.26
CA LYS A 6 -10.78 -30.62 10.55
C LYS A 6 -9.55 -30.98 11.37
N LEU A 7 -8.61 -31.69 10.76
CA LEU A 7 -7.30 -31.90 11.36
C LEU A 7 -6.61 -30.53 11.54
N PRO A 8 -5.95 -30.30 12.69
CA PRO A 8 -5.17 -29.09 12.91
C PRO A 8 -3.99 -29.00 11.94
N THR A 9 -3.54 -27.78 11.64
CA THR A 9 -2.40 -27.55 10.74
C THR A 9 -1.08 -27.86 11.43
N LEU A 10 -0.05 -28.22 10.65
CA LEU A 10 1.32 -28.45 11.15
C LEU A 10 2.24 -27.23 10.97
N VAL A 11 1.69 -26.13 10.46
CA VAL A 11 2.38 -24.87 10.16
C VAL A 11 1.60 -23.70 10.76
N GLY A 12 2.28 -22.59 11.03
CA GLY A 12 1.69 -21.40 11.64
C GLY A 12 1.66 -21.47 13.17
N TYR A 13 1.31 -20.35 13.81
CA TYR A 13 1.22 -20.24 15.27
C TYR A 13 -0.21 -20.50 15.76
N GLU A 14 -1.18 -19.88 15.12
CA GLU A 14 -2.60 -20.03 15.47
C GLU A 14 -3.11 -21.41 15.04
N GLN A 15 -3.77 -22.11 15.95
CA GLN A 15 -4.47 -23.38 15.69
C GLN A 15 -3.59 -24.54 15.16
N HIS A 16 -2.27 -24.49 15.39
CA HIS A 16 -1.39 -25.63 15.09
C HIS A 16 -1.61 -26.80 16.07
N ASP A 17 -1.33 -28.01 15.59
CA ASP A 17 -1.38 -29.23 16.41
C ASP A 17 -0.32 -29.20 17.53
N PRO A 18 -0.69 -29.16 18.82
CA PRO A 18 0.28 -29.13 19.91
C PRO A 18 1.00 -30.47 20.11
N SER A 19 0.48 -31.56 19.54
CA SER A 19 1.07 -32.89 19.67
C SER A 19 2.27 -33.12 18.74
N ARG A 20 2.51 -32.22 17.78
CA ARG A 20 3.54 -32.35 16.75
C ARG A 20 4.47 -31.14 16.72
N TYR A 21 5.69 -31.36 16.24
CA TYR A 21 6.65 -30.28 16.05
C TYR A 21 6.13 -29.26 15.01
N ARG A 22 6.26 -27.97 15.33
CA ARG A 22 5.80 -26.87 14.48
C ARG A 22 6.79 -26.62 13.34
N ASN A 23 6.32 -26.69 12.10
CA ASN A 23 7.09 -26.32 10.93
C ASN A 23 7.06 -24.79 10.68
N PRO A 24 8.11 -24.21 10.08
CA PRO A 24 8.16 -22.77 9.79
C PRO A 24 7.09 -22.37 8.77
N ALA A 25 6.59 -21.14 8.90
CA ALA A 25 5.65 -20.53 7.96
C ALA A 25 6.29 -19.27 7.35
N TYR A 26 6.69 -19.34 6.08
CA TYR A 26 7.27 -18.21 5.36
C TYR A 26 6.19 -17.47 4.56
N THR A 27 6.23 -16.14 4.61
CA THR A 27 5.39 -15.31 3.75
C THR A 27 6.15 -14.98 2.47
N LEU A 28 5.52 -15.23 1.31
CA LEU A 28 6.14 -14.94 0.01
C LEU A 28 6.09 -13.44 -0.35
N ARG A 29 5.30 -12.65 0.38
CA ARG A 29 5.13 -11.22 0.12
C ARG A 29 4.89 -10.46 1.43
N LYS A 30 5.45 -9.26 1.53
CA LYS A 30 5.19 -8.34 2.64
C LYS A 30 3.70 -7.98 2.67
N ARG A 31 3.07 -8.05 3.85
CA ARG A 31 1.75 -7.44 4.08
C ARG A 31 1.92 -5.93 3.97
N LEU A 32 1.58 -5.38 2.81
CA LEU A 32 1.43 -3.94 2.66
C LEU A 32 0.23 -3.55 3.53
N GLY A 33 0.41 -2.57 4.41
CA GLY A 33 -0.71 -2.02 5.16
C GLY A 33 -1.81 -1.66 4.17
N LEU A 34 -3.05 -2.04 4.49
CA LEU A 34 -4.20 -1.52 3.76
C LEU A 34 -4.15 0.00 3.97
N HIS A 35 -3.58 0.73 2.99
CA HIS A 35 -3.86 2.15 2.87
C HIS A 35 -5.31 2.22 2.46
N GLU A 36 -6.22 2.13 3.44
CA GLU A 36 -7.57 2.59 3.27
C GLU A 36 -7.46 4.08 2.95
N LYS A 37 -7.47 4.38 1.65
CA LYS A 37 -7.77 5.72 1.19
C LYS A 37 -9.17 5.96 1.72
N VAL A 38 -9.29 6.75 2.79
CA VAL A 38 -10.56 7.07 3.46
C VAL A 38 -11.52 7.52 2.37
N SER A 39 -12.38 6.60 1.93
CA SER A 39 -13.36 6.84 0.85
C SER A 39 -14.67 7.25 1.50
N GLY A 40 -14.62 8.35 2.25
CA GLY A 40 -15.83 9.06 2.66
C GLY A 40 -16.39 9.85 1.48
N PRO A 41 -17.69 10.19 1.47
CA PRO A 41 -18.29 11.09 0.46
C PRO A 41 -17.78 12.54 0.55
N GLY A 42 -16.82 12.81 1.45
CA GLY A 42 -16.22 14.13 1.63
C GLY A 42 -15.13 14.41 0.59
N PRO A 43 -14.88 15.70 0.28
CA PRO A 43 -13.84 16.09 -0.66
C PRO A 43 -12.45 15.68 -0.12
N VAL A 44 -11.75 14.84 -0.87
CA VAL A 44 -10.34 14.54 -0.65
C VAL A 44 -9.53 15.59 -1.40
N TYR A 45 -9.01 16.58 -0.68
CA TYR A 45 -8.15 17.61 -1.25
C TYR A 45 -6.72 17.08 -1.43
N ASP A 46 -6.24 17.03 -2.68
CA ASP A 46 -4.84 16.73 -2.98
C ASP A 46 -3.98 17.98 -2.80
N VAL A 47 -3.23 18.03 -1.70
CA VAL A 47 -2.34 19.14 -1.35
C VAL A 47 -0.90 18.97 -1.83
N THR A 48 -0.60 17.90 -2.58
CA THR A 48 0.78 17.55 -2.96
C THR A 48 1.48 18.62 -3.80
N LYS A 49 0.72 19.45 -4.54
CA LYS A 49 1.24 20.52 -5.42
C LYS A 49 0.83 21.92 -4.97
N LEU A 50 0.52 22.11 -3.69
CA LEU A 50 0.08 23.39 -3.13
C LEU A 50 1.11 23.94 -2.14
N THR A 51 1.54 25.18 -2.36
CA THR A 51 2.36 25.96 -1.42
C THR A 51 1.50 27.03 -0.73
N ARG A 52 2.01 27.65 0.35
CA ARG A 52 1.35 28.77 1.04
C ARG A 52 0.93 29.92 0.10
N LYS A 53 1.64 30.10 -1.02
CA LYS A 53 1.40 31.18 -1.98
C LYS A 53 0.56 30.75 -3.19
N GLY A 54 0.17 29.47 -3.30
CA GLY A 54 -0.58 28.92 -4.43
C GLY A 54 0.03 27.63 -4.99
N ALA A 55 -0.45 27.19 -6.15
CA ALA A 55 0.01 25.97 -6.79
C ALA A 55 1.52 26.03 -7.11
N GLU A 56 2.21 24.94 -6.80
CA GLU A 56 3.62 24.75 -7.15
C GLU A 56 3.77 24.71 -8.68
N ARG A 57 4.58 25.61 -9.23
CA ARG A 57 4.92 25.67 -10.65
C ARG A 57 6.44 25.62 -10.79
N PRO A 58 7.05 24.43 -10.91
CA PRO A 58 8.48 24.33 -11.18
C PRO A 58 8.81 24.97 -12.55
N PRO A 59 10.04 25.46 -12.76
CA PRO A 59 10.44 26.05 -14.03
C PRO A 59 10.29 25.03 -15.16
N ALA A 60 9.56 25.41 -16.22
CA ALA A 60 9.42 24.62 -17.44
C ALA A 60 10.48 25.07 -18.46
N PHE A 61 11.37 24.17 -18.83
CA PHE A 61 12.39 24.43 -19.84
C PHE A 61 11.96 23.81 -21.18
N THR A 62 12.07 24.59 -22.25
CA THR A 62 11.85 24.10 -23.62
C THR A 62 13.19 24.01 -24.35
N ILE A 63 13.36 22.98 -25.17
CA ILE A 63 14.57 22.77 -26.01
C ILE A 63 14.58 23.73 -27.22
N ALA A 64 13.51 24.49 -27.43
CA ALA A 64 13.41 25.46 -28.51
C ALA A 64 14.52 26.52 -28.38
N GLY A 65 15.29 26.70 -29.46
CA GLY A 65 16.28 27.76 -29.56
C GLY A 65 15.59 29.12 -29.37
N ARG A 66 16.07 29.91 -28.41
CA ARG A 66 15.60 31.29 -28.24
C ARG A 66 16.02 32.07 -29.50
N GLN A 67 15.07 32.59 -30.26
CA GLN A 67 15.40 33.50 -31.36
C GLN A 67 16.07 34.75 -30.76
N PRO A 68 17.21 35.21 -31.30
CA PRO A 68 17.80 36.45 -30.85
C PRO A 68 16.82 37.61 -31.11
N PHE A 69 16.67 38.48 -30.10
CA PHE A 69 15.89 39.70 -30.21
C PHE A 69 16.49 40.58 -31.34
N LYS A 70 15.64 41.04 -32.26
CA LYS A 70 16.01 41.91 -33.38
C LYS A 70 15.89 43.37 -32.98
#